data_AF-A0A8J3BAX3-F1
#
_entry.id   AF-A0A8J3BAX3-F1
#
_cell.length_a   1.000
_cell.length_b   1.000
_cell.length_c   1.000
_cell.angle_alpha   90.00
_cell.angle_beta   90.00
_cell.angle_gamma   90.00
#
_symmetry.space_group_name_H-M   'P 1'
#
loop_
_entity.id
_entity.type
_entity.pdbx_description
1 polymer ?
#
loop_
_entity_poly.entity_id
_entity_poly.type
_entity_poly.pdbx_seq_one_letter_code
_entity_poly.pdbx_strand_id
1 'polypeptide(L)'
;MTSVRQKEPATRRRKGSAAPEGRATGVDARRAGSASSIAQVRLQADEFAELRAAMQQLSLTTTSEALREGVRLLVREAREIATAGEIQRFYGGQPAPLPEGVAPVTEEELALADNEQW
;
A
#
# COMPACT_ATOMS: atom_id res chain seq x y z
N MET A 1 -32.80 58.97 0.04
CA MET A 1 -33.44 58.83 -1.29
C MET A 1 -32.49 58.04 -2.19
N THR A 2 -32.81 57.00 -2.98
CA THR A 2 -34.01 56.14 -3.21
C THR A 2 -33.54 55.04 -4.19
N SER A 3 -33.76 53.71 -4.08
CA SER A 3 -34.36 52.83 -3.06
C SER A 3 -33.81 51.38 -3.22
N VAL A 4 -34.17 50.45 -2.31
CA VAL A 4 -33.85 49.01 -2.34
C VAL A 4 -34.58 48.26 -3.47
N ARG A 5 -33.93 47.25 -4.08
CA ARG A 5 -34.64 46.02 -4.52
C ARG A 5 -33.75 44.77 -4.50
N GLN A 6 -34.02 43.86 -3.56
CA GLN A 6 -33.45 42.51 -3.51
C GLN A 6 -34.03 41.61 -4.62
N LYS A 7 -33.27 40.60 -5.09
CA LYS A 7 -33.85 39.34 -5.59
C LYS A 7 -32.86 38.17 -5.63
N GLU A 8 -32.98 37.28 -4.64
CA GLU A 8 -32.55 35.88 -4.64
C GLU A 8 -33.70 35.04 -4.03
N PRO A 9 -33.69 33.69 -4.11
CA PRO A 9 -33.04 32.80 -5.06
C PRO A 9 -34.08 31.96 -5.85
N ALA A 10 -33.66 31.17 -6.83
CA ALA A 10 -34.53 30.24 -7.55
C ALA A 10 -33.98 28.80 -7.53
N THR A 11 -34.40 28.02 -6.54
CA THR A 11 -34.08 26.60 -6.38
C THR A 11 -34.68 25.77 -7.52
N ARG A 12 -33.85 25.01 -8.26
CA ARG A 12 -34.31 23.89 -9.08
C ARG A 12 -33.52 22.62 -8.80
N ARG A 13 -34.05 21.83 -7.85
CA ARG A 13 -33.78 20.39 -7.79
C ARG A 13 -34.10 19.76 -9.15
N ARG A 14 -33.16 19.05 -9.76
CA ARG A 14 -33.48 17.97 -10.70
C ARG A 14 -33.19 16.63 -10.05
N LYS A 15 -34.23 15.79 -10.03
CA LYS A 15 -34.25 14.43 -9.50
C LYS A 15 -33.31 13.57 -10.34
N GLY A 16 -32.64 12.60 -9.71
CA GLY A 16 -31.61 11.79 -10.36
C GLY A 16 -32.14 10.94 -11.53
N SER A 17 -31.21 10.43 -12.32
CA SER A 17 -31.40 9.30 -13.22
C SER A 17 -30.21 8.38 -13.05
N ALA A 18 -30.46 7.07 -13.07
CA ALA A 18 -29.55 6.06 -12.56
C ALA A 18 -28.24 5.94 -13.37
N ALA A 19 -27.23 5.34 -12.74
CA ALA A 19 -26.02 4.90 -13.42
C ALA A 19 -26.38 3.92 -14.55
N PRO A 20 -25.72 4.02 -15.72
CA PRO A 20 -25.51 2.84 -16.54
C PRO A 20 -24.44 1.98 -15.86
N GLU A 21 -24.81 0.78 -15.41
CA GLU A 21 -23.83 -0.30 -15.14
C GLU A 21 -23.21 -0.78 -16.46
N GLY A 22 -22.38 0.10 -17.05
CA GLY A 22 -21.57 -0.17 -18.23
C GLY A 22 -20.41 -1.06 -17.84
N ARG A 23 -20.66 -2.37 -17.82
CA ARG A 23 -19.70 -3.47 -17.60
C ARG A 23 -18.40 -3.27 -18.39
N ALA A 24 -17.42 -2.61 -17.79
CA ALA A 24 -16.07 -2.44 -18.33
C ALA A 24 -15.24 -3.73 -18.14
N THR A 25 -15.72 -4.87 -18.65
CA THR A 25 -14.93 -6.11 -18.69
C THR A 25 -13.85 -6.03 -19.76
N GLY A 26 -12.75 -5.37 -19.38
CA GLY A 26 -11.37 -5.67 -19.76
C GLY A 26 -11.01 -5.79 -21.25
N VAL A 27 -10.52 -4.69 -21.83
CA VAL A 27 -9.44 -4.72 -22.85
C VAL A 27 -8.46 -3.54 -22.68
N ASP A 28 -7.79 -3.42 -21.53
CA ASP A 28 -6.65 -2.49 -21.39
C ASP A 28 -5.47 -3.01 -20.53
N ALA A 29 -5.55 -4.24 -20.00
CA ALA A 29 -4.41 -4.92 -19.37
C ALA A 29 -3.34 -5.42 -20.38
N ARG A 30 -3.54 -5.20 -21.69
CA ARG A 30 -2.70 -5.75 -22.78
C ARG A 30 -1.90 -4.69 -23.55
N ARG A 31 -1.47 -3.61 -22.87
CA ARG A 31 -0.46 -2.68 -23.42
C ARG A 31 0.48 -2.02 -22.40
N ALA A 32 0.54 -2.51 -21.17
CA ALA A 32 1.53 -2.09 -20.16
C ALA A 32 2.95 -2.66 -20.44
N GLY A 33 3.41 -2.56 -21.69
CA GLY A 33 4.74 -2.98 -22.10
C GLY A 33 5.72 -1.81 -22.09
N SER A 34 6.78 -1.92 -21.28
CA SER A 34 8.04 -1.20 -21.47
C SER A 34 8.02 0.34 -21.41
N ALA A 35 7.16 0.96 -20.60
CA ALA A 35 7.38 2.33 -20.16
C ALA A 35 8.45 2.37 -19.05
N SER A 36 9.73 2.43 -19.42
CA SER A 36 10.80 2.69 -18.46
C SER A 36 10.88 4.19 -18.14
N SER A 37 11.14 4.52 -16.88
CA SER A 37 11.39 5.90 -16.43
C SER A 37 12.77 5.97 -15.79
N ILE A 38 13.49 7.07 -16.03
CA ILE A 38 14.82 7.31 -15.45
C ILE A 38 14.67 8.32 -14.32
N ALA A 39 15.20 7.98 -13.16
CA ALA A 39 15.34 8.88 -12.01
C ALA A 39 16.82 9.05 -11.67
N GLN A 40 17.20 10.24 -11.20
CA GLN A 40 18.51 10.51 -10.64
C GLN A 40 18.41 10.58 -9.12
N VAL A 41 19.27 9.83 -8.43
CA VAL A 41 19.34 9.79 -6.96
C VAL A 41 20.73 10.28 -6.54
N ARG A 42 20.78 11.10 -5.49
CA ARG A 42 22.03 11.47 -4.83
C ARG A 42 22.11 10.64 -3.55
N LEU A 43 23.21 9.92 -3.39
CA LEU A 43 23.55 9.18 -2.19
C LEU A 43 24.82 9.78 -1.59
N GLN A 44 24.92 9.75 -0.27
CA GLN A 44 26.16 10.02 0.45
C GLN A 44 27.17 8.89 0.23
N ALA A 45 28.44 9.15 0.59
CA ALA A 45 29.53 8.22 0.29
C ALA A 45 29.47 6.92 1.11
N ASP A 46 28.95 7.02 2.34
CA ASP A 46 28.62 5.93 3.26
C ASP A 46 27.39 5.15 2.78
N GLU A 47 26.27 5.82 2.47
CA GLU A 47 25.07 5.17 1.88
C GLU A 47 25.41 4.35 0.63
N PHE A 48 26.29 4.86 -0.24
CA PHE A 48 26.76 4.13 -1.42
C PHE A 48 27.80 3.04 -1.12
N ALA A 49 28.49 3.10 0.01
CA ALA A 49 29.33 2.00 0.49
C ALA A 49 28.47 0.83 1.03
N GLU A 50 27.46 1.13 1.83
CA GLU A 50 26.49 0.16 2.35
C GLU A 50 25.72 -0.52 1.21
N LEU A 51 25.21 0.25 0.24
CA LEU A 51 24.55 -0.29 -0.94
C LEU A 51 25.46 -1.28 -1.72
N ARG A 52 26.75 -0.99 -1.84
CA ARG A 52 27.71 -1.90 -2.50
C ARG A 52 27.99 -3.15 -1.68
N ALA A 53 28.00 -3.08 -0.35
CA ALA A 53 28.13 -4.26 0.51
C ALA A 53 26.89 -5.17 0.38
N ALA A 54 25.69 -4.59 0.45
CA ALA A 54 24.43 -5.31 0.24
C ALA A 54 24.35 -5.94 -1.17
N MET A 55 24.80 -5.22 -2.21
CA MET A 55 24.90 -5.77 -3.58
C MET A 55 25.78 -7.02 -3.65
N GLN A 56 26.91 -7.05 -2.95
CA GLN A 56 27.80 -8.22 -2.91
C GLN A 56 27.14 -9.41 -2.19
N GLN A 57 26.54 -9.16 -1.03
CA GLN A 57 25.85 -10.19 -0.24
C GLN A 57 24.66 -10.80 -0.99
N LEU A 58 23.91 -9.97 -1.73
CA LEU A 58 22.72 -10.38 -2.49
C LEU A 58 23.03 -10.74 -3.96
N SER A 59 24.31 -10.79 -4.35
CA SER A 59 24.76 -11.09 -5.74
C SER A 59 24.13 -10.21 -6.83
N LEU A 60 23.83 -8.95 -6.51
CA LEU A 60 23.21 -7.98 -7.42
C LEU A 60 24.28 -7.34 -8.31
N THR A 61 24.11 -7.44 -9.63
CA THR A 61 25.14 -7.11 -10.60
C THR A 61 25.23 -5.61 -10.88
N THR A 62 24.13 -4.86 -10.72
CA THR A 62 24.10 -3.43 -11.04
C THR A 62 23.41 -2.57 -9.98
N THR A 63 23.85 -1.32 -9.82
CA THR A 63 23.20 -0.37 -8.89
C THR A 63 21.71 -0.16 -9.24
N SER A 64 21.37 -0.12 -10.52
CA SER A 64 19.97 -0.01 -10.97
C SER A 64 19.11 -1.23 -10.64
N GLU A 65 19.72 -2.41 -10.53
CA GLU A 65 19.05 -3.63 -10.07
C GLU A 65 18.81 -3.58 -8.56
N ALA A 66 19.82 -3.20 -7.77
CA ALA A 66 19.69 -3.01 -6.33
C ALA A 66 18.66 -1.94 -5.95
N LEU A 67 18.64 -0.80 -6.66
CA LEU A 67 17.63 0.24 -6.46
C LEU A 67 16.22 -0.24 -6.83
N ARG A 68 16.06 -1.04 -7.90
CA ARG A 68 14.76 -1.65 -8.24
C ARG A 68 14.30 -2.63 -7.16
N GLU A 69 15.21 -3.42 -6.58
CA GLU A 69 14.87 -4.36 -5.53
C GLU A 69 14.51 -3.65 -4.22
N GLY A 70 15.27 -2.63 -3.82
CA GLY A 70 14.93 -1.76 -2.70
C GLY A 70 13.53 -1.13 -2.85
N VAL A 71 13.18 -0.64 -4.04
CA VAL A 71 11.82 -0.12 -4.32
C VAL A 71 10.75 -1.21 -4.21
N ARG A 72 11.01 -2.45 -4.66
CA ARG A 72 10.06 -3.58 -4.50
C ARG A 72 9.83 -3.91 -3.03
N LEU A 73 10.90 -3.99 -2.24
CA LEU A 73 10.84 -4.28 -0.81
C LEU A 73 10.09 -3.17 -0.05
N LEU A 74 10.36 -1.90 -0.32
CA LEU A 74 9.63 -0.77 0.28
C LEU A 74 8.14 -0.76 -0.09
N VAL A 75 7.79 -1.08 -1.34
CA VAL A 75 6.38 -1.19 -1.78
C VAL A 75 5.68 -2.40 -1.15
N ARG A 76 6.42 -3.50 -0.90
CA ARG A 76 5.92 -4.66 -0.17
C ARG A 76 5.63 -4.32 1.29
N GLU A 77 6.59 -3.76 1.99
CA GLU A 77 6.46 -3.30 3.39
C GLU A 77 5.25 -2.36 3.57
N ALA A 78 5.13 -1.34 2.72
CA ALA A 78 4.01 -0.40 2.77
C ALA A 78 2.64 -1.07 2.58
N ARG A 79 2.56 -2.17 1.82
CA ARG A 79 1.34 -2.96 1.66
C ARG A 79 1.07 -3.85 2.87
N GLU A 80 2.11 -4.43 3.47
CA GLU A 80 1.99 -5.26 4.67
C GLU A 80 1.50 -4.41 5.86
N ILE A 81 2.07 -3.21 6.07
CA ILE A 81 1.58 -2.22 7.04
C ILE A 81 0.12 -1.82 6.76
N ALA A 82 -0.23 -1.52 5.51
CA ALA A 82 -1.61 -1.16 5.15
C ALA A 82 -2.60 -2.29 5.45
N THR A 83 -2.22 -3.54 5.15
CA THR A 83 -3.02 -4.75 5.39
C THR A 83 -3.19 -5.02 6.89
N ALA A 84 -2.12 -4.90 7.68
CA ALA A 84 -2.20 -4.99 9.15
C ALA A 84 -3.16 -3.94 9.72
N GLY A 85 -3.11 -2.70 9.20
CA GLY A 85 -4.06 -1.64 9.54
C GLY A 85 -5.50 -1.90 9.08
N GLU A 86 -5.74 -2.69 8.03
CA GLU A 86 -7.08 -3.17 7.64
C GLU A 86 -7.60 -4.23 8.61
N ILE A 87 -6.78 -5.22 8.95
CA ILE A 87 -7.12 -6.27 9.93
C ILE A 87 -7.44 -5.66 11.29
N GLN A 88 -6.61 -4.74 11.78
CA GLN A 88 -6.84 -4.06 13.05
C GLN A 88 -8.15 -3.27 13.05
N ARG A 89 -8.48 -2.57 11.95
CA ARG A 89 -9.76 -1.87 11.80
C ARG A 89 -10.96 -2.83 11.75
N PHE A 90 -10.82 -3.96 11.07
CA PHE A 90 -11.87 -4.99 10.98
C PHE A 90 -12.25 -5.56 12.35
N TYR A 91 -11.26 -5.85 13.21
CA TYR A 91 -11.49 -6.32 14.57
C TYR A 91 -11.64 -5.19 15.62
N GLY A 92 -11.77 -3.92 15.21
CA GLY A 92 -11.97 -2.80 16.13
C GLY A 92 -10.81 -2.58 17.12
N GLY A 93 -9.59 -2.95 16.75
CA GLY A 93 -8.40 -2.89 17.60
C GLY A 93 -8.26 -4.03 18.61
N GLN A 94 -9.18 -4.99 18.62
CA GLN A 94 -9.09 -6.21 19.43
C GLN A 94 -8.39 -7.34 18.66
N PRO A 95 -7.81 -8.35 19.35
CA PRO A 95 -7.35 -9.56 18.69
C PRO A 95 -8.50 -10.28 18.00
N ALA A 96 -8.19 -11.05 16.96
CA ALA A 96 -9.17 -11.92 16.30
C ALA A 96 -9.71 -12.96 17.31
N PRO A 97 -11.02 -13.23 17.32
CA PRO A 97 -11.60 -14.21 18.23
C PRO A 97 -11.11 -15.63 17.89
N LEU A 98 -10.78 -16.40 18.91
CA LEU A 98 -10.39 -17.81 18.76
C LEU A 98 -11.61 -18.66 18.35
N PRO A 99 -11.42 -19.70 17.51
CA PRO A 99 -12.44 -20.70 17.26
C PRO A 99 -12.84 -21.46 18.53
N GLU A 100 -14.05 -22.01 18.55
CA GLU A 100 -14.54 -22.81 19.68
C GLU A 100 -13.64 -24.03 19.95
N GLY A 101 -13.32 -24.26 21.23
CA GLY A 101 -12.43 -25.35 21.66
C GLY A 101 -10.93 -25.07 21.51
N VAL A 102 -10.52 -23.93 20.94
CA VAL A 102 -9.10 -23.55 20.81
C VAL A 102 -8.67 -22.75 22.04
N ALA A 103 -7.65 -23.23 22.75
CA ALA A 103 -7.02 -22.49 23.85
C ALA A 103 -6.16 -21.33 23.31
N PRO A 104 -6.03 -20.21 24.04
CA PRO A 104 -5.06 -19.17 23.68
C PRO A 104 -3.64 -19.71 23.81
N VAL A 105 -2.80 -19.41 22.81
CA VAL A 105 -1.35 -19.62 22.86
C VAL A 105 -0.74 -18.76 23.97
N THR A 106 0.19 -19.32 24.73
CA THR A 106 0.96 -18.56 25.74
C THR A 106 2.17 -17.87 25.12
N GLU A 107 2.71 -16.86 25.81
CA GLU A 107 3.91 -16.14 25.36
C GLU A 107 5.13 -17.07 25.29
N GLU A 108 5.21 -18.05 26.20
CA GLU A 108 6.27 -19.07 26.20
C GLU A 108 6.16 -20.02 25.00
N GLU A 109 4.94 -20.42 24.62
CA GLU A 109 4.71 -21.24 23.42
C GLU A 109 5.05 -20.47 22.14
N LEU A 110 4.70 -19.18 22.07
CA LEU A 110 5.02 -18.31 20.95
C LEU A 110 6.53 -18.09 20.81
N ALA A 111 7.22 -17.79 21.92
CA ALA A 111 8.66 -17.62 21.96
C ALA A 111 9.42 -18.92 21.63
N LEU A 112 8.88 -20.10 21.96
CA LEU A 112 9.45 -21.37 21.53
C LEU A 112 9.35 -21.54 20.00
N ALA A 113 8.19 -21.25 19.42
CA ALA A 113 7.97 -21.35 17.97
C ALA A 113 8.87 -20.41 17.15
N ASP A 114 9.09 -19.17 17.61
CA ASP A 114 10.00 -18.21 16.96
C ASP A 114 11.49 -18.64 17.02
N ASN A 115 11.85 -19.52 17.97
CA ASN A 115 13.21 -20.06 18.10
C ASN A 115 13.41 -21.41 17.36
N GLU A 116 12.36 -22.01 16.80
CA GLU A 116 12.51 -23.20 15.95
C GLU A 116 13.19 -22.82 14.63
N GLN A 117 14.32 -23.45 14.31
CA GLN A 117 15.00 -23.30 13.02
C GLN A 117 14.42 -24.29 12.02
N TRP A 118 13.92 -23.77 10.90
CA TRP A 118 13.28 -24.52 9.80
C TRP A 118 14.31 -24.97 8.75
#